data_AF-A0A924WKG9-F1
#
_entry.id   AF-A0A924WKG9-F1
#
_cell.length_a   1.000
_cell.length_b   1.000
_cell.length_c   1.000
_cell.angle_alpha   90.00
_cell.angle_beta   90.00
_cell.angle_gamma   90.00
#
_symmetry.space_group_name_H-M   'P 1'
#
loop_
_entity.id
_entity.type
_entity.pdbx_description
1 polymer ?
#
loop_
_entity_poly.entity_id
_entity_poly.type
_entity_poly.pdbx_seq_one_letter_code
_entity_poly.pdbx_strand_id
1 'polypeptide(L)'
;MNRHLYLSATCAMVIASAVACSSDPEPMPLGADQFYRPTDRDGALPPAPAQRLALQQRQQTSAAPDPVPSAEGMTFVAEQVKSATPEGAAPPTPATVPASVNEPRFAPGQYLSVGGVVAEVNGNPIYADAVLRAIAPALAGRAKDLDVPKFRSVAASETNRQVDDMIRAEVEYAAAVRNT
;
A
#
# COMPACT_ATOMS: atom_id res chain seq x y z
N MET A 1 47.32 1.77 -23.90
CA MET A 1 47.93 3.04 -23.46
C MET A 1 46.97 4.17 -23.80
N ASN A 2 46.28 4.73 -22.80
CA ASN A 2 46.03 6.16 -22.67
C ASN A 2 45.29 6.43 -21.36
N ARG A 3 45.97 7.18 -20.50
CA ARG A 3 45.62 7.57 -19.14
C ARG A 3 45.09 9.00 -19.18
N HIS A 4 43.88 9.22 -18.66
CA HIS A 4 43.38 10.54 -18.20
C HIS A 4 42.44 10.19 -17.02
N LEU A 5 42.78 10.28 -15.73
CA LEU A 5 43.37 11.38 -14.95
C LEU A 5 42.49 12.65 -14.97
N TYR A 6 41.34 12.58 -14.30
CA TYR A 6 40.61 13.72 -13.72
C TYR A 6 40.46 13.41 -12.23
N LEU A 7 41.45 13.75 -11.41
CA LEU A 7 41.67 15.04 -10.75
C LEU A 7 40.47 15.47 -9.89
N SER A 8 40.69 15.26 -8.59
CA SER A 8 39.90 15.62 -7.43
C SER A 8 39.41 17.06 -7.44
N ALA A 9 38.12 17.25 -7.15
CA ALA A 9 37.61 18.46 -6.53
C ALA A 9 36.97 18.07 -5.19
N THR A 10 37.83 17.80 -4.21
CA THR A 10 37.47 17.80 -2.79
C THR A 10 37.04 19.22 -2.39
N CYS A 11 35.74 19.50 -2.51
CA CYS A 11 35.17 20.68 -1.89
C CYS A 11 34.91 20.36 -0.42
N ALA A 12 35.90 20.69 0.42
CA ALA A 12 35.78 20.66 1.86
C ALA A 12 34.83 21.78 2.31
N MET A 13 33.53 21.46 2.42
CA MET A 13 32.62 22.29 3.20
C MET A 13 32.70 21.88 4.67
N VAL A 14 33.63 22.53 5.38
CA VAL A 14 33.60 22.67 6.82
C VAL A 14 32.50 23.69 7.14
N ILE A 15 31.29 23.21 7.47
CA ILE A 15 30.27 24.06 8.10
C ILE A 15 30.38 23.86 9.61
N ALA A 16 30.83 24.94 10.24
CA ALA A 16 30.93 25.13 11.67
C ALA A 16 29.54 25.09 12.34
N SER A 17 29.48 24.31 13.42
CA SER A 17 28.96 24.71 14.72
C SER A 17 27.59 25.41 14.79
N ALA A 18 26.56 24.64 15.14
CA ALA A 18 25.57 25.11 16.10
C ALA A 18 25.36 24.01 17.15
N VAL A 19 26.03 24.18 18.29
CA VAL A 19 25.68 23.52 19.55
C VAL A 19 24.34 24.12 19.98
N ALA A 20 23.25 23.53 19.50
CA ALA A 20 21.94 23.76 20.09
C ALA A 20 21.87 22.90 21.35
N CYS A 21 22.09 23.54 22.50
CA CYS A 21 21.71 22.96 23.79
C CYS A 21 20.22 22.62 23.73
N SER A 22 19.90 21.34 23.62
CA SER A 22 18.57 20.82 23.89
C SER A 22 18.33 20.98 25.39
N SER A 23 17.66 22.06 25.78
CA SER A 23 16.96 22.10 27.06
C SER A 23 15.88 21.02 26.98
N ASP A 24 16.14 19.85 27.55
CA ASP A 24 15.12 18.83 27.73
C ASP A 24 13.97 19.45 28.52
N PRO A 25 12.77 19.64 27.93
CA PRO A 25 11.62 20.07 28.70
C PRO A 25 11.35 18.98 29.74
N GLU A 26 11.30 19.36 31.02
CA GLU A 26 10.93 18.44 32.09
C GLU A 26 9.63 17.73 31.69
N PRO A 27 9.56 16.40 31.82
CA PRO A 27 8.36 15.64 31.46
C PRO A 27 7.23 16.06 32.39
N MET A 28 6.36 16.95 31.89
CA MET A 28 5.15 17.33 32.61
C MET A 28 4.27 16.09 32.78
N PRO A 29 3.88 15.73 34.02
CA PRO A 29 2.94 14.64 34.22
C PRO A 29 1.62 15.01 33.53
N LEU A 30 1.21 14.19 32.55
CA LEU A 30 -0.12 14.30 31.96
C LEU A 30 -1.16 14.01 33.05
N GLY A 31 -1.85 15.06 33.51
CA GLY A 31 -2.99 14.94 34.40
C GLY A 31 -4.13 14.18 33.73
N ALA A 32 -4.89 13.40 34.51
CA ALA A 32 -6.04 12.62 34.04
C ALA A 32 -7.12 13.51 33.37
N ASP A 33 -7.16 14.78 33.72
CA ASP A 33 -8.01 15.84 33.19
C ASP A 33 -7.70 16.22 31.73
N GLN A 34 -6.49 15.97 31.23
CA GLN A 34 -6.17 16.21 29.81
C GLN A 34 -6.76 15.16 28.86
N PHE A 35 -7.13 13.98 29.37
CA PHE A 35 -7.76 12.93 28.58
C PHE A 35 -9.27 13.15 28.40
N TYR A 36 -9.87 14.01 29.21
CA TYR A 36 -11.30 14.28 29.17
C TYR A 36 -11.55 15.67 28.58
N ARG A 37 -11.56 15.75 27.25
CA ARG A 37 -12.24 16.84 26.56
C ARG A 37 -13.67 16.37 26.26
N PRO A 38 -14.68 16.78 27.06
CA PRO A 38 -16.06 16.62 26.62
C PRO A 38 -16.18 17.46 25.35
N THR A 39 -16.28 16.78 24.21
CA THR A 39 -16.71 17.42 22.97
C THR A 39 -18.12 17.91 23.21
N ASP A 40 -18.28 19.21 23.47
CA ASP A 40 -19.53 19.92 23.25
C ASP A 40 -19.93 19.72 21.79
N ARG A 41 -20.77 18.71 21.55
CA ARG A 41 -21.40 18.41 20.28
C ARG A 41 -22.68 19.24 20.13
N ASP A 42 -22.58 20.55 20.35
CA ASP A 42 -23.60 21.51 19.96
C ASP A 42 -23.20 22.18 18.64
N GLY A 43 -23.18 21.39 17.58
CA GLY A 43 -22.81 21.84 16.25
C GLY A 43 -23.30 20.89 15.17
N ALA A 44 -24.48 21.18 14.63
CA ALA A 44 -25.06 20.76 13.36
C ALA A 44 -24.57 19.42 12.76
N LEU A 45 -25.47 18.42 12.76
CA LEU A 45 -25.34 17.22 11.95
C LEU A 45 -24.92 17.57 10.51
N PRO A 46 -23.84 16.97 9.96
CA PRO A 46 -23.52 17.13 8.55
C PRO A 46 -24.66 16.56 7.69
N PRO A 47 -24.96 17.17 6.53
CA PRO A 47 -26.00 16.67 5.64
C PRO A 47 -25.68 15.24 5.18
N ALA A 48 -26.72 14.41 5.12
CA ALA A 48 -26.65 13.00 4.74
C ALA A 48 -25.93 12.78 3.38
N PRO A 49 -25.19 11.66 3.22
CA PRO A 49 -24.34 11.39 2.04
C PRO A 49 -25.10 11.22 0.70
N ALA A 50 -26.43 11.23 0.71
CA ALA A 50 -27.25 10.96 -0.49
C ALA A 50 -27.12 12.03 -1.59
N GLN A 51 -26.72 13.26 -1.27
CA GLN A 51 -26.65 14.35 -2.26
C GLN A 51 -25.33 14.43 -3.02
N ARG A 52 -24.28 13.69 -2.59
CA ARG A 52 -22.94 13.79 -3.21
C ARG A 52 -22.83 13.00 -4.52
N LEU A 53 -23.63 11.95 -4.70
CA LEU A 53 -23.62 11.15 -5.94
C LEU A 53 -24.19 11.90 -7.15
N ALA A 54 -25.14 12.82 -6.96
CA ALA A 54 -25.84 13.46 -8.08
C ALA A 54 -24.99 14.45 -8.89
N LEU A 55 -23.91 14.99 -8.32
CA LEU A 55 -23.07 15.99 -8.99
C LEU A 55 -21.87 15.40 -9.74
N GLN A 56 -21.41 14.18 -9.42
CA GLN A 56 -20.27 13.55 -10.11
C GLN A 56 -20.66 12.95 -11.47
N GLN A 57 -21.91 12.54 -11.66
CA GLN A 57 -22.34 11.87 -12.90
C GLN A 57 -22.43 12.77 -14.13
N ARG A 58 -22.36 14.10 -13.97
CA ARG A 58 -22.50 15.06 -15.09
C ARG A 58 -21.21 15.39 -15.85
N GLN A 59 -20.03 14.94 -15.41
CA GLN A 59 -18.75 15.32 -16.03
C GLN A 59 -18.10 14.25 -16.92
N GLN A 60 -18.74 13.09 -17.15
CA GLN A 60 -18.09 11.93 -17.78
C GLN A 60 -18.47 11.64 -19.24
N THR A 61 -18.98 12.61 -19.99
CA THR A 61 -19.22 12.44 -21.44
C THR A 61 -18.50 13.51 -22.23
N SER A 62 -17.31 13.19 -22.74
CA SER A 62 -16.82 13.49 -24.11
C SER A 62 -15.32 13.26 -24.22
N ALA A 63 -14.91 12.09 -24.72
CA ALA A 63 -13.65 11.94 -25.45
C ALA A 63 -13.76 10.71 -26.36
N ALA A 64 -13.57 10.92 -27.65
CA ALA A 64 -13.66 9.93 -28.72
C ALA A 64 -12.49 8.92 -28.69
N PRO A 65 -12.66 7.71 -29.23
CA PRO A 65 -11.58 6.72 -29.34
C PRO A 65 -10.75 6.92 -30.62
N ASP A 66 -9.42 6.97 -30.48
CA ASP A 66 -8.46 6.82 -31.58
C ASP A 66 -8.11 5.34 -31.82
N PRO A 67 -7.73 4.95 -33.06
CA PRO A 67 -7.49 3.56 -33.44
C PRO A 67 -6.10 3.03 -33.05
N VAL A 68 -6.08 1.77 -32.61
CA VAL A 68 -4.94 0.93 -32.23
C VAL A 68 -4.04 0.51 -33.41
N PRO A 69 -2.70 0.41 -33.21
CA PRO A 69 -1.86 -0.44 -34.03
C PRO A 69 -1.70 -1.85 -33.43
N SER A 70 -1.78 -2.83 -34.34
CA SER A 70 -1.57 -4.26 -34.16
C SER A 70 -0.15 -4.59 -33.67
N ALA A 71 -0.04 -5.46 -32.66
CA ALA A 71 1.21 -6.10 -32.28
C ALA A 71 1.01 -7.62 -32.27
N GLU A 72 1.73 -8.27 -33.19
CA GLU A 72 1.75 -9.70 -33.42
C GLU A 72 2.57 -10.42 -32.35
N GLY A 73 2.04 -11.57 -31.92
CA GLY A 73 2.83 -12.78 -31.67
C GLY A 73 3.74 -12.80 -30.44
N MET A 74 3.28 -13.47 -29.38
CA MET A 74 4.15 -14.29 -28.54
C MET A 74 3.38 -15.52 -28.04
N THR A 75 3.89 -16.68 -28.45
CA THR A 75 3.46 -18.05 -28.18
C THR A 75 3.44 -18.37 -26.69
N PHE A 76 2.29 -18.82 -26.18
CA PHE A 76 2.19 -19.49 -24.88
C PHE A 76 2.38 -21.00 -25.06
N VAL A 77 3.37 -21.55 -24.36
CA VAL A 77 3.56 -23.00 -24.19
C VAL A 77 2.51 -23.48 -23.20
N ALA A 78 1.56 -24.30 -23.68
CA ALA A 78 0.55 -24.93 -22.86
C ALA A 78 1.18 -26.08 -22.05
N GLU A 79 1.23 -25.93 -20.72
CA GLU A 79 1.57 -27.03 -19.84
C GLU A 79 0.32 -27.89 -19.58
N GLN A 80 0.52 -29.18 -19.82
CA GLN A 80 -0.47 -30.21 -20.08
C GLN A 80 -1.06 -30.75 -18.76
N VAL A 81 -2.27 -30.32 -18.39
CA VAL A 81 -3.01 -30.93 -17.26
C VAL A 81 -3.73 -32.19 -17.73
N LYS A 82 -3.24 -33.33 -17.24
CA LYS A 82 -3.76 -34.68 -17.42
C LYS A 82 -5.21 -34.77 -16.94
N SER A 83 -6.12 -35.03 -17.87
CA SER A 83 -7.54 -35.30 -17.62
C SER A 83 -7.73 -36.56 -16.78
N ALA A 84 -8.55 -36.46 -15.75
CA ALA A 84 -9.21 -37.59 -15.11
C ALA A 84 -10.72 -37.35 -15.16
N THR A 85 -11.39 -38.08 -16.05
CA THR A 85 -12.85 -38.21 -16.11
C THR A 85 -13.32 -39.11 -14.97
N PRO A 86 -14.41 -38.73 -14.28
CA PRO A 86 -15.48 -39.70 -14.13
C PRO A 86 -16.85 -39.15 -14.52
N GLU A 87 -17.54 -40.03 -15.22
CA GLU A 87 -18.91 -40.03 -15.69
C GLU A 87 -19.90 -40.08 -14.52
N GLY A 88 -20.99 -39.29 -14.61
CA GLY A 88 -22.07 -39.31 -13.62
C GLY A 88 -22.82 -37.98 -13.50
N ALA A 89 -23.58 -37.61 -14.53
CA ALA A 89 -24.45 -36.45 -14.50
C ALA A 89 -25.71 -36.74 -13.65
N ALA A 90 -25.75 -36.20 -12.43
CA ALA A 90 -26.98 -35.98 -11.68
C ALA A 90 -27.47 -34.53 -11.89
N PRO A 91 -28.80 -34.27 -11.92
CA PRO A 91 -29.32 -32.93 -12.16
C PRO A 91 -28.92 -31.97 -11.02
N PRO A 92 -28.50 -30.72 -11.33
CA PRO A 92 -28.13 -29.74 -10.32
C PRO A 92 -29.38 -29.28 -9.58
N THR A 93 -29.52 -29.68 -8.32
CA THR A 93 -30.41 -29.00 -7.38
C THR A 93 -29.75 -27.65 -7.01
N PRO A 94 -30.49 -26.53 -7.02
CA PRO A 94 -29.95 -25.25 -6.57
C PRO A 94 -29.75 -25.30 -5.04
N ALA A 95 -28.53 -25.62 -4.62
CA ALA A 95 -28.10 -25.52 -3.24
C ALA A 95 -27.70 -24.07 -2.95
N THR A 96 -28.68 -23.23 -2.61
CA THR A 96 -28.46 -21.90 -2.05
C THR A 96 -28.02 -22.03 -0.59
N VAL A 97 -26.85 -22.64 -0.36
CA VAL A 97 -26.21 -22.59 0.97
C VAL A 97 -25.30 -21.36 0.94
N PRO A 98 -25.49 -20.38 1.85
CA PRO A 98 -24.56 -19.27 1.94
C PRO A 98 -23.16 -19.85 2.14
N ALA A 99 -22.22 -19.48 1.28
CA ALA A 99 -20.82 -19.79 1.49
C ALA A 99 -20.49 -19.32 2.91
N SER A 100 -20.19 -20.28 3.79
CA SER A 100 -19.77 -19.98 5.15
C SER A 100 -18.55 -19.08 5.02
N VAL A 101 -18.75 -17.79 5.31
CA VAL A 101 -17.66 -16.83 5.44
C VAL A 101 -16.82 -17.41 6.55
N ASN A 102 -15.64 -17.94 6.20
CA ASN A 102 -14.63 -18.31 7.17
C ASN A 102 -14.21 -17.01 7.85
N GLU A 103 -14.96 -16.61 8.88
CA GLU A 103 -14.50 -15.62 9.82
C GLU A 103 -13.18 -16.16 10.38
N PRO A 104 -12.07 -15.41 10.25
CA PRO A 104 -10.80 -15.87 10.75
C PRO A 104 -10.94 -16.14 12.25
N ARG A 105 -10.93 -17.43 12.63
CA ARG A 105 -10.96 -17.86 14.03
C ARG A 105 -9.58 -17.63 14.61
N PHE A 106 -9.40 -16.52 15.31
CA PHE A 106 -8.18 -16.24 16.05
C PHE A 106 -8.11 -17.14 17.29
N ALA A 107 -6.97 -17.82 17.46
CA ALA A 107 -6.70 -18.50 18.72
C ALA A 107 -6.51 -17.46 19.84
N PRO A 108 -6.95 -17.72 21.08
CA PRO A 108 -6.71 -16.81 22.19
C PRO A 108 -5.21 -16.52 22.33
N GLY A 109 -4.84 -15.23 22.34
CA GLY A 109 -3.45 -14.77 22.33
C GLY A 109 -2.88 -14.41 20.96
N GLN A 110 -3.64 -14.59 19.88
CA GLN A 110 -3.28 -14.02 18.58
C GLN A 110 -3.76 -12.58 18.49
N TYR A 111 -2.81 -11.66 18.26
CA TYR A 111 -3.13 -10.29 17.92
C TYR A 111 -3.31 -10.20 16.40
N LEU A 112 -4.48 -9.75 15.95
CA LEU A 112 -4.65 -9.30 14.57
C LEU A 112 -4.11 -7.87 14.50
N SER A 113 -2.95 -7.70 13.87
CA SER A 113 -2.56 -6.36 13.42
C SER A 113 -3.57 -5.93 12.37
N VAL A 114 -4.54 -5.09 12.77
CA VAL A 114 -5.36 -4.35 11.81
C VAL A 114 -4.44 -3.28 11.23
N GLY A 115 -3.61 -3.69 10.26
CA GLY A 115 -2.79 -2.78 9.50
C GLY A 115 -3.69 -1.75 8.83
N GLY A 116 -3.43 -0.47 9.09
CA GLY A 116 -4.16 0.62 8.42
C GLY A 116 -4.08 0.50 6.90
N VAL A 117 -5.08 1.06 6.21
CA VAL A 117 -5.00 1.26 4.76
C VAL A 117 -4.02 2.41 4.51
N VAL A 118 -2.97 2.14 3.75
CA VAL A 118 -1.92 3.13 3.42
C VAL A 118 -2.31 3.93 2.18
N ALA A 119 -2.95 3.27 1.22
CA ALA A 119 -3.48 3.88 0.00
C ALA A 119 -4.68 3.08 -0.52
N GLU A 120 -5.53 3.71 -1.32
CA GLU A 120 -6.62 3.06 -2.04
C GLU A 120 -6.48 3.42 -3.52
N VAL A 121 -6.44 2.40 -4.39
CA VAL A 121 -6.24 2.57 -5.84
C VAL A 121 -7.35 1.81 -6.56
N ASN A 122 -8.18 2.52 -7.33
CA ASN A 122 -9.32 1.93 -8.05
C ASN A 122 -10.30 1.11 -7.17
N GLY A 123 -10.47 1.49 -5.89
CA GLY A 123 -11.33 0.76 -4.95
C GLY A 123 -10.66 -0.45 -4.29
N ASN A 124 -9.39 -0.73 -4.60
CA ASN A 124 -8.60 -1.77 -3.95
C ASN A 124 -7.70 -1.15 -2.86
N PRO A 125 -7.91 -1.50 -1.58
CA PRO A 125 -7.09 -0.99 -0.48
C PRO A 125 -5.72 -1.67 -0.42
N ILE A 126 -4.67 -0.87 -0.27
CA ILE A 126 -3.31 -1.31 0.00
C ILE A 126 -3.09 -1.27 1.52
N TYR A 127 -3.03 -2.45 2.14
CA TYR A 127 -2.84 -2.59 3.59
C TYR A 127 -1.38 -2.47 4.00
N ALA A 128 -1.12 -1.83 5.15
CA ALA A 128 0.22 -1.70 5.74
C ALA A 128 0.90 -3.06 5.94
N ASP A 129 0.14 -4.08 6.33
CA ASP A 129 0.64 -5.45 6.53
C ASP A 129 1.23 -6.06 5.25
N ALA A 130 0.64 -5.75 4.08
CA ALA A 130 1.15 -6.25 2.81
C ALA A 130 2.49 -5.58 2.44
N VAL A 131 2.57 -4.26 2.63
CA VAL A 131 3.79 -3.47 2.42
C VAL A 131 4.91 -3.98 3.33
N LEU A 132 4.65 -4.09 4.64
CA LEU A 132 5.64 -4.52 5.62
C LEU A 132 6.10 -5.95 5.38
N ARG A 133 5.18 -6.87 5.02
CA ARG A 133 5.53 -8.26 4.72
C ARG A 133 6.46 -8.39 3.51
N ALA A 134 6.30 -7.54 2.51
CA ALA A 134 7.17 -7.52 1.33
C ALA A 134 8.60 -7.07 1.68
N ILE A 135 8.75 -6.02 2.51
CA ILE A 135 10.06 -5.42 2.80
C ILE A 135 10.74 -5.97 4.06
N ALA A 136 10.02 -6.64 4.95
CA ALA A 136 10.53 -7.12 6.24
C ALA A 136 11.82 -7.97 6.11
N PRO A 137 11.96 -8.91 5.16
CA PRO A 137 13.20 -9.67 5.00
C PRO A 137 14.41 -8.78 4.64
N ALA A 138 14.21 -7.79 3.77
CA ALA A 138 15.26 -6.87 3.36
C ALA A 138 15.68 -5.95 4.51
N LEU A 139 14.71 -5.43 5.27
CA LEU A 139 14.99 -4.61 6.46
C LEU A 139 15.66 -5.41 7.57
N ALA A 140 15.23 -6.65 7.80
CA ALA A 140 15.84 -7.53 8.81
C ALA A 140 17.31 -7.84 8.52
N GLY A 141 17.68 -7.97 7.23
CA GLY A 141 19.08 -8.10 6.82
C GLY A 141 19.91 -6.85 7.18
N ARG A 142 19.42 -5.66 6.82
CA ARG A 142 20.13 -4.39 7.03
C ARG A 142 20.15 -3.93 8.49
N ALA A 143 19.21 -4.39 9.31
CA ALA A 143 19.11 -4.01 10.72
C ALA A 143 20.38 -4.38 11.52
N LYS A 144 21.15 -5.37 11.07
CA LYS A 144 22.39 -5.79 11.73
C LYS A 144 23.56 -4.84 11.48
N ASP A 145 23.54 -4.12 10.37
CA ASP A 145 24.68 -3.32 9.89
C ASP A 145 24.48 -1.81 10.10
N LEU A 146 23.29 -1.38 10.52
CA LEU A 146 22.91 0.03 10.61
C LEU A 146 22.57 0.45 12.04
N ASP A 147 23.02 1.65 12.41
CA ASP A 147 22.57 2.32 13.64
C ASP A 147 21.07 2.66 13.57
N VAL A 148 20.41 2.74 14.72
CA VAL A 148 18.98 3.07 14.83
C VAL A 148 18.52 4.27 13.97
N PRO A 149 19.17 5.46 13.99
CA PRO A 149 18.72 6.59 13.18
C PRO A 149 18.86 6.34 11.67
N LYS A 150 19.93 5.66 11.25
CA LYS A 150 20.14 5.29 9.84
C LYS A 150 19.13 4.25 9.40
N PHE A 151 18.89 3.24 10.24
CA PHE A 151 17.90 2.21 9.99
C PHE A 151 16.51 2.81 9.82
N ARG A 152 16.10 3.77 10.66
CA ARG A 152 14.81 4.48 10.51
C ARG A 152 14.69 5.19 9.16
N SER A 153 15.72 5.91 8.73
CA SER A 153 15.72 6.58 7.43
C SER A 153 15.62 5.59 6.27
N VAL A 154 16.38 4.50 6.32
CA VAL A 154 16.32 3.44 5.31
C VAL A 154 14.95 2.76 5.30
N ALA A 155 14.41 2.40 6.45
CA ALA A 155 13.09 1.78 6.57
C ALA A 155 11.98 2.69 6.02
N ALA A 156 12.02 3.99 6.31
CA ALA A 156 11.07 4.95 5.74
C ALA A 156 11.18 5.02 4.21
N SER A 157 12.40 5.09 3.67
CA SER A 157 12.62 5.13 2.21
C SER A 157 12.14 3.85 1.52
N GLU A 158 12.44 2.68 2.09
CA GLU A 158 12.02 1.39 1.51
C GLU A 158 10.50 1.21 1.61
N THR A 159 9.88 1.69 2.69
CA THR A 159 8.41 1.66 2.85
C THR A 159 7.74 2.52 1.78
N ASN A 160 8.18 3.76 1.59
CA ASN A 160 7.61 4.66 0.57
C ASN A 160 7.78 4.07 -0.83
N ARG A 161 8.97 3.56 -1.14
CA ARG A 161 9.24 2.90 -2.43
C ARG A 161 8.30 1.72 -2.66
N GLN A 162 8.11 0.87 -1.67
CA GLN A 162 7.23 -0.30 -1.79
C GLN A 162 5.77 0.11 -1.99
N VAL A 163 5.31 1.16 -1.31
CA VAL A 163 3.97 1.71 -1.51
C VAL A 163 3.81 2.19 -2.95
N ASP A 164 4.76 2.96 -3.47
CA ASP A 164 4.74 3.47 -4.85
C ASP A 164 4.73 2.33 -5.88
N ASP A 165 5.55 1.30 -5.67
CA ASP A 165 5.61 0.13 -6.55
C ASP A 165 4.27 -0.65 -6.55
N MET A 166 3.62 -0.79 -5.38
CA MET A 166 2.29 -1.43 -5.29
C MET A 166 1.20 -0.60 -5.96
N ILE A 167 1.22 0.72 -5.79
CA ILE A 167 0.28 1.63 -6.48
C ILE A 167 0.44 1.51 -7.99
N ARG A 168 1.68 1.52 -8.50
CA ARG A 168 1.96 1.38 -9.94
C ARG A 168 1.44 0.05 -10.47
N ALA A 169 1.74 -1.05 -9.79
CA ALA A 169 1.28 -2.38 -10.18
C ALA A 169 -0.25 -2.47 -10.26
N GLU A 170 -0.96 -1.84 -9.32
CA GLU A 170 -2.42 -1.81 -9.31
C GLU A 170 -3.00 -0.95 -10.44
N VAL A 171 -2.37 0.19 -10.75
CA VAL A 171 -2.77 1.02 -11.90
C VAL A 171 -2.55 0.28 -13.22
N GLU A 172 -1.42 -0.40 -13.37
CA GLU A 172 -1.12 -1.22 -14.56
C GLU A 172 -2.11 -2.37 -14.73
N TYR A 173 -2.42 -3.08 -13.64
CA TYR A 173 -3.45 -4.13 -13.63
C TYR A 173 -4.82 -3.59 -14.04
N ALA A 174 -5.25 -2.47 -13.46
CA ALA A 174 -6.53 -1.85 -13.80
C ALA A 174 -6.59 -1.38 -15.26
N ALA A 175 -5.47 -0.91 -15.82
CA ALA A 175 -5.39 -0.58 -17.25
C ALA A 175 -5.50 -1.82 -18.13
N ALA A 176 -4.87 -2.93 -17.76
CA ALA A 176 -4.96 -4.20 -18.49
C ALA A 176 -6.39 -4.76 -18.49
N VAL A 177 -7.07 -4.77 -17.33
CA VAL A 177 -8.45 -5.26 -17.19
C VAL A 177 -9.46 -4.45 -18.02
N ARG A 178 -9.22 -3.15 -18.21
CA ARG A 178 -10.10 -2.31 -19.04
C ARG A 178 -9.96 -2.55 -20.54
N ASN A 179 -8.86 -3.15 -20.96
CA ASN A 179 -8.55 -3.42 -22.38
C ASN A 179 -8.86 -4.86 -22.81
N THR A 180 -9.52 -5.65 -21.96
CA THR A 180 -10.02 -7.01 -22.26
C THR A 180 -11.52 -7.02 -22.39
#